data_AF-A0A7K4HMU7-F1
#
_entry.id   AF-A0A7K4HMU7-F1
#
_cell.length_a   1.000
_cell.length_b   1.000
_cell.length_c   1.000
_cell.angle_alpha   90.00
_cell.angle_beta   90.00
_cell.angle_gamma   90.00
#
_symmetry.space_group_name_H-M   'P 1'
#
loop_
_entity.id
_entity.type
_entity.pdbx_description
1 polymer ?
#
loop_
_entity_poly.entity_id
_entity_poly.type
_entity_poly.pdbx_seq_one_letter_code
_entity_poly.pdbx_strand_id
1 'polypeptide(L)'
;MESDLKAGSEGLPDPYVVSYPLIVGIADPGGDRIEVVEFYECIGGAQWVRRHYAQSPIVLSARSVGGTTRYVLRAGAAPLNLEGSRFPAGIAGASVDGDEIAVAYLGMGGGGVGAAACRARAGGVIGADCDDSGGGKVAGSTIRLPRRERVIIGVDDTDTPEAGATWTLVHNIAKAVADDASVYLSHTIVQLFPVPFRTKNCVACAVEFASTDPDGLVGRFAGLLRRHTLSEETGMAVHIGFDPSPLRAYGEAVKRGQVSRADLDAVSGHVRVVMDGRGLIGAVAAIPFYTEFEEALALWTG
;
A
#
# COMPACT_ATOMS: atom_id res chain seq x y z
N MET A 1 16.21 30.94 4.97
CA MET A 1 16.10 29.85 5.95
C MET A 1 15.96 30.45 7.34
N GLU A 2 14.97 31.32 7.53
CA GLU A 2 14.79 32.09 8.77
C GLU A 2 13.39 32.76 8.80
N SER A 3 12.35 32.06 8.36
CA SER A 3 10.98 32.64 8.34
C SER A 3 9.89 31.83 9.05
N ASP A 4 10.13 30.60 9.49
CA ASP A 4 9.05 29.76 10.05
C ASP A 4 9.27 29.34 11.53
N LEU A 5 9.89 30.20 12.34
CA LEU A 5 10.00 29.98 13.80
C LEU A 5 9.13 30.93 14.63
N LYS A 6 8.08 31.51 14.03
CA LYS A 6 7.04 32.30 14.72
C LYS A 6 5.65 31.64 14.69
N ALA A 7 5.58 30.33 14.92
CA ALA A 7 4.34 29.71 15.39
C ALA A 7 4.41 29.60 16.93
N GLY A 8 4.33 30.75 17.60
CA GLY A 8 4.17 30.82 19.04
C GLY A 8 2.74 30.45 19.44
N SER A 9 2.61 29.54 20.40
CA SER A 9 1.62 29.41 21.49
C SER A 9 0.14 29.84 21.37
N GLU A 10 -0.39 30.22 20.21
CA GLU A 10 -1.79 30.64 20.02
C GLU A 10 -2.36 30.01 18.74
N GLY A 11 -3.10 28.91 18.75
CA GLY A 11 -3.41 27.95 19.79
C GLY A 11 -3.55 26.59 19.09
N LEU A 12 -3.35 25.50 19.81
CA LEU A 12 -3.67 24.17 19.32
C LEU A 12 -5.21 24.09 19.27
N PRO A 13 -5.87 24.18 18.10
CA PRO A 13 -7.34 24.27 18.06
C PRO A 13 -7.99 22.99 18.58
N ASP A 14 -7.30 21.85 18.44
CA ASP A 14 -7.68 20.57 19.01
C ASP A 14 -6.41 19.85 19.55
N PRO A 15 -5.95 20.17 20.78
CA PRO A 15 -4.65 19.74 21.29
C PRO A 15 -4.56 18.22 21.55
N TYR A 16 -5.67 17.49 21.45
CA TYR A 16 -5.76 16.07 21.78
C TYR A 16 -6.09 15.19 20.56
N VAL A 17 -6.34 15.79 19.39
CA VAL A 17 -6.64 15.05 18.16
C VAL A 17 -5.47 15.16 17.19
N VAL A 18 -4.99 13.99 16.76
CA VAL A 18 -4.01 13.87 15.68
C VAL A 18 -4.77 13.48 14.41
N SER A 19 -4.69 14.31 13.38
CA SER A 19 -5.27 13.96 12.09
C SER A 19 -4.34 13.00 11.34
N TYR A 20 -4.92 11.99 10.71
CA TYR A 20 -4.20 11.12 9.78
C TYR A 20 -4.22 11.77 8.39
N PRO A 21 -3.08 11.93 7.69
CA PRO A 21 -3.05 12.52 6.36
C PRO A 21 -4.01 11.84 5.37
N LEU A 22 -4.07 10.50 5.42
CA LEU A 22 -4.89 9.70 4.52
C LEU A 22 -5.16 8.32 5.13
N ILE A 23 -6.38 7.83 5.00
CA ILE A 23 -6.74 6.42 5.23
C ILE A 23 -7.31 5.87 3.93
N VAL A 24 -6.82 4.70 3.52
CA VAL A 24 -7.22 4.03 2.28
C VAL A 24 -7.77 2.65 2.61
N GLY A 25 -8.93 2.33 2.04
CA GLY A 25 -9.53 1.00 2.11
C GLY A 25 -9.35 0.26 0.78
N ILE A 26 -8.85 -0.96 0.85
CA ILE A 26 -8.75 -1.91 -0.26
C ILE A 26 -9.58 -3.13 0.11
N ALA A 27 -10.38 -3.67 -0.80
CA ALA A 27 -11.09 -4.92 -0.56
C ALA A 27 -10.76 -5.95 -1.63
N ASP A 28 -10.82 -7.23 -1.27
CA ASP A 28 -10.83 -8.29 -2.28
C ASP A 28 -12.17 -8.32 -3.05
N PRO A 29 -12.25 -9.05 -4.18
CA PRO A 29 -13.47 -9.05 -5.00
C PRO A 29 -14.72 -9.52 -4.24
N GLY A 30 -14.55 -10.50 -3.33
CA GLY A 30 -15.62 -11.03 -2.49
C GLY A 30 -16.02 -10.11 -1.32
N GLY A 31 -15.13 -9.20 -0.92
CA GLY A 31 -15.34 -8.35 0.25
C GLY A 31 -15.06 -9.03 1.58
N ASP A 32 -14.46 -10.22 1.58
CA ASP A 32 -14.15 -11.01 2.79
C ASP A 32 -12.86 -10.53 3.47
N ARG A 33 -11.95 -9.95 2.68
CA ARG A 33 -10.69 -9.38 3.16
C ARG A 33 -10.61 -7.91 2.79
N ILE A 34 -10.26 -7.11 3.80
CA ILE A 34 -10.12 -5.66 3.69
C ILE A 34 -8.73 -5.30 4.17
N GLU A 35 -7.98 -4.51 3.40
CA GLU A 35 -6.76 -3.87 3.87
C GLU A 35 -7.00 -2.39 4.12
N VAL A 36 -6.69 -1.93 5.33
CA VAL A 36 -6.73 -0.52 5.72
C VAL A 36 -5.29 -0.02 5.79
N VAL A 37 -4.98 0.98 4.98
CA VAL A 37 -3.67 1.65 4.94
C VAL A 37 -3.81 3.03 5.56
N GLU A 38 -3.24 3.19 6.75
CA GLU A 38 -3.25 4.45 7.51
C GLU A 38 -1.90 5.16 7.34
N PHE A 39 -1.90 6.30 6.66
CA PHE A 39 -0.74 7.20 6.62
C PHE A 39 -0.66 7.95 7.95
N TYR A 40 0.54 8.11 8.51
CA TYR A 40 0.72 8.74 9.82
C TYR A 40 1.86 9.75 9.82
N GLU A 41 1.72 10.77 10.66
CA GLU A 41 2.81 11.69 11.05
C GLU A 41 3.27 11.42 12.50
N CYS A 42 2.33 11.03 13.37
CA CYS A 42 2.63 10.65 14.75
C CYS A 42 3.17 9.22 14.82
N ILE A 43 4.49 9.07 14.72
CA ILE A 43 5.17 7.76 14.77
C ILE A 43 4.85 7.01 16.07
N GLY A 44 4.89 7.68 17.22
CA GLY A 44 4.58 7.05 18.52
C GLY A 44 3.16 6.51 18.59
N GLY A 45 2.19 7.31 18.10
CA GLY A 45 0.80 6.89 17.98
C GLY A 45 0.64 5.69 17.06
N ALA A 46 1.28 5.71 15.88
CA ALA A 46 1.26 4.63 14.90
C ALA A 46 1.80 3.31 15.47
N GLN A 47 2.94 3.34 16.17
CA GLN A 47 3.51 2.15 16.79
C GLN A 47 2.62 1.60 17.90
N TRP A 48 2.01 2.49 18.69
CA TRP A 48 1.08 2.11 19.74
C TRP A 48 -0.19 1.47 19.17
N VAL A 49 -0.84 2.07 18.17
CA VAL A 49 -2.07 1.49 17.59
C VAL A 49 -1.76 0.18 16.88
N ARG A 50 -0.64 0.08 16.15
CA ARG A 50 -0.23 -1.19 15.51
C ARG A 50 -0.14 -2.32 16.54
N ARG A 51 0.50 -2.08 17.68
CA ARG A 51 0.69 -3.09 18.74
C ARG A 51 -0.62 -3.55 19.38
N HIS A 52 -1.55 -2.61 19.61
CA HIS A 52 -2.80 -2.90 20.31
C HIS A 52 -3.88 -3.40 19.35
N TYR A 53 -4.06 -2.76 18.20
CA TYR A 53 -5.09 -3.13 17.23
C TYR A 53 -4.85 -4.51 16.64
N ALA A 54 -3.58 -4.94 16.53
CA ALA A 54 -3.21 -6.31 16.15
C ALA A 54 -3.84 -7.41 17.04
N GLN A 55 -4.29 -7.06 18.25
CA GLN A 55 -4.95 -8.00 19.17
C GLN A 55 -6.45 -8.15 18.89
N SER A 56 -7.02 -7.33 18.00
CA SER A 56 -8.45 -7.39 17.67
C SER A 56 -8.77 -8.67 16.91
N PRO A 57 -9.87 -9.39 17.22
CA PRO A 57 -10.14 -10.72 16.64
C PRO A 57 -10.24 -10.75 15.11
N ILE A 58 -10.65 -9.65 14.49
CA ILE A 58 -10.80 -9.55 13.04
C ILE A 58 -9.50 -9.18 12.32
N VAL A 59 -8.44 -8.77 13.03
CA VAL A 59 -7.17 -8.35 12.44
C VAL A 59 -6.34 -9.59 12.12
N LEU A 60 -6.15 -9.86 10.84
CA LEU A 60 -5.35 -10.98 10.33
C LEU A 60 -3.86 -10.65 10.30
N SER A 61 -3.51 -9.40 10.02
CA SER A 61 -2.13 -8.93 10.10
C SER A 61 -2.09 -7.43 10.36
N ALA A 62 -1.02 -6.97 11.02
CA ALA A 62 -0.73 -5.57 11.27
C ALA A 62 0.76 -5.31 11.07
N ARG A 63 1.13 -4.44 10.12
CA ARG A 63 2.52 -4.13 9.81
C ARG A 63 2.74 -2.64 9.55
N SER A 64 3.99 -2.20 9.72
CA SER A 64 4.41 -0.86 9.28
C SER A 64 5.14 -1.00 7.96
N VAL A 65 4.80 -0.14 7.00
CA VAL A 65 5.43 -0.08 5.68
C VAL A 65 5.75 1.40 5.41
N GLY A 66 7.01 1.79 5.56
CA GLY A 66 7.42 3.19 5.44
C GLY A 66 6.65 4.11 6.40
N GLY A 67 5.95 5.11 5.85
CA GLY A 67 5.09 6.04 6.59
C GLY A 67 3.65 5.58 6.81
N THR A 68 3.37 4.27 6.66
CA THR A 68 2.01 3.71 6.78
C THR A 68 1.92 2.59 7.79
N THR A 69 0.79 2.50 8.48
CA THR A 69 0.39 1.29 9.22
C THR A 69 -0.68 0.59 8.42
N ARG A 70 -0.52 -0.71 8.19
CA ARG A 70 -1.40 -1.51 7.35
C ARG A 70 -2.02 -2.64 8.14
N TYR A 71 -3.34 -2.75 8.08
CA TYR A 71 -4.10 -3.82 8.71
C TYR A 71 -4.83 -4.63 7.64
N VAL A 72 -4.60 -5.94 7.60
CA VAL A 72 -5.47 -6.85 6.87
C VAL A 72 -6.53 -7.36 7.84
N LEU A 73 -7.79 -7.17 7.49
CA LEU A 73 -8.96 -7.46 8.29
C LEU A 73 -9.79 -8.56 7.61
N ARG A 74 -10.40 -9.41 8.42
CA ARG A 74 -11.53 -10.23 8.01
C ARG A 74 -12.81 -9.38 8.11
N ALA A 75 -13.65 -9.42 7.09
CA ALA A 75 -14.97 -8.80 7.17
C ALA A 75 -15.84 -9.44 8.26
N GLY A 76 -16.66 -8.62 8.90
CA GLY A 76 -17.47 -8.97 10.06
C GLY A 76 -17.15 -8.09 11.26
N ALA A 77 -17.78 -8.41 12.39
CA ALA A 77 -17.62 -7.69 13.65
C ALA A 77 -17.33 -8.67 14.80
N ALA A 78 -16.56 -8.20 15.78
CA ALA A 78 -16.27 -8.94 16.99
C ALA A 78 -16.28 -8.01 18.21
N PRO A 79 -16.80 -8.47 19.37
CA PRO A 79 -16.71 -7.69 20.60
C PRO A 79 -15.25 -7.53 21.02
N LEU A 80 -14.90 -6.33 21.51
CA LEU A 80 -13.58 -6.06 22.07
C LEU A 80 -13.66 -6.06 23.60
N ASN A 81 -12.95 -7.00 24.22
CA ASN A 81 -12.79 -7.04 25.68
C ASN A 81 -11.70 -6.03 26.10
N LEU A 82 -12.03 -4.73 26.04
CA LEU A 82 -11.06 -3.69 26.30
C LEU A 82 -10.55 -3.74 27.75
N GLU A 83 -9.22 -3.68 27.89
CA GLU A 83 -8.54 -3.65 29.19
C GLU A 83 -7.45 -2.56 29.16
N GLY A 84 -7.51 -1.65 30.13
CA GLY A 84 -6.53 -0.58 30.27
C GLY A 84 -5.10 -1.11 30.25
N SER A 85 -4.20 -0.41 29.54
CA SER A 85 -2.78 -0.77 29.38
C SER A 85 -2.46 -2.09 28.67
N ARG A 86 -3.41 -3.00 28.48
CA ARG A 86 -3.20 -4.31 27.80
C ARG A 86 -3.82 -4.36 26.42
N PHE A 87 -5.11 -4.04 26.34
CA PHE A 87 -5.87 -3.93 25.10
C PHE A 87 -6.87 -2.76 25.19
N PRO A 88 -6.37 -1.52 25.27
CA PRO A 88 -7.20 -0.34 25.51
C PRO A 88 -7.94 0.16 24.25
N ALA A 89 -7.59 -0.31 23.06
CA ALA A 89 -8.30 0.04 21.82
C ALA A 89 -8.00 -0.98 20.70
N GLY A 90 -8.94 -1.10 19.75
CA GLY A 90 -8.84 -2.02 18.62
C GLY A 90 -9.84 -1.72 17.50
N ILE A 91 -9.88 -2.63 16.53
CA ILE A 91 -10.81 -2.60 15.39
C ILE A 91 -11.92 -3.61 15.67
N ALA A 92 -13.13 -3.11 15.87
CA ALA A 92 -14.30 -3.88 16.28
C ALA A 92 -15.05 -4.50 15.09
N GLY A 93 -14.93 -3.91 13.90
CA GLY A 93 -15.64 -4.39 12.72
C GLY A 93 -15.06 -3.83 11.42
N ALA A 94 -15.26 -4.57 10.33
CA ALA A 94 -15.05 -4.08 8.99
C ALA A 94 -16.04 -4.73 8.02
N SER A 95 -16.55 -3.98 7.05
CA SER A 95 -17.48 -4.50 6.05
C SER A 95 -17.31 -3.78 4.72
N VAL A 96 -17.73 -4.45 3.65
CA VAL A 96 -17.85 -3.87 2.31
C VAL A 96 -19.34 -3.78 1.97
N ASP A 97 -19.79 -2.59 1.58
CA ASP A 97 -21.14 -2.38 1.07
C ASP A 97 -21.06 -1.60 -0.24
N GLY A 98 -21.41 -2.25 -1.35
CA GLY A 98 -21.26 -1.68 -2.69
C GLY A 98 -19.84 -1.18 -2.99
N ASP A 99 -19.72 0.14 -3.10
CA ASP A 99 -18.51 0.92 -3.38
C ASP A 99 -17.88 1.55 -2.12
N GLU A 100 -18.34 1.17 -0.93
CA GLU A 100 -17.81 1.64 0.35
C GLU A 100 -17.22 0.52 1.21
N ILE A 101 -16.22 0.88 2.00
CA ILE A 101 -15.65 0.08 3.08
C ILE A 101 -15.93 0.81 4.39
N ALA A 102 -16.60 0.15 5.32
CA ALA A 102 -16.79 0.64 6.67
C ALA A 102 -15.79 -0.01 7.63
N VAL A 103 -15.18 0.78 8.52
CA VAL A 103 -14.24 0.29 9.54
C VAL A 103 -14.63 0.88 10.89
N ALA A 104 -14.97 0.00 11.84
CA ALA A 104 -15.37 0.36 13.18
C ALA A 104 -14.21 0.20 14.16
N TYR A 105 -13.89 1.28 14.87
CA TYR A 105 -12.87 1.35 15.91
C TYR A 105 -13.53 1.53 17.26
N LEU A 106 -12.92 0.97 18.30
CA LEU A 106 -13.39 1.13 19.67
C LEU A 106 -12.19 1.26 20.61
N GLY A 107 -12.27 2.15 21.58
CA GLY A 107 -11.21 2.34 22.56
C GLY A 107 -11.71 2.95 23.86
N MET A 108 -10.89 2.85 24.91
CA MET A 108 -11.16 3.40 26.23
C MET A 108 -10.14 4.48 26.62
N GLY A 109 -10.60 5.52 27.32
CA GLY A 109 -9.75 6.63 27.75
C GLY A 109 -9.06 7.32 26.56
N GLY A 110 -7.74 7.49 26.61
CA GLY A 110 -6.97 8.07 25.51
C GLY A 110 -7.05 7.25 24.21
N GLY A 111 -7.22 5.93 24.31
CA GLY A 111 -7.44 5.06 23.15
C GLY A 111 -8.79 5.33 22.46
N GLY A 112 -9.79 5.75 23.24
CA GLY A 112 -11.10 6.17 22.72
C GLY A 112 -11.04 7.46 21.92
N VAL A 113 -10.17 8.40 22.27
CA VAL A 113 -9.94 9.63 21.46
C VAL A 113 -9.36 9.27 20.09
N GLY A 114 -8.38 8.37 20.05
CA GLY A 114 -7.81 7.86 18.81
C GLY A 114 -8.80 7.05 17.96
N ALA A 115 -9.67 6.29 18.62
CA ALA A 115 -10.71 5.48 17.97
C ALA A 115 -11.88 6.32 17.47
N ALA A 116 -12.28 7.39 18.17
CA ALA A 116 -13.46 8.17 17.83
C ALA A 116 -13.15 9.42 16.99
N ALA A 117 -12.08 10.15 17.29
CA ALA A 117 -11.85 11.49 16.71
C ALA A 117 -10.73 11.52 15.66
N CYS A 118 -9.59 10.86 15.91
CA CYS A 118 -8.39 11.00 15.06
C CYS A 118 -8.59 10.50 13.62
N ARG A 119 -9.35 9.43 13.42
CA ARG A 119 -9.58 8.82 12.10
C ARG A 119 -10.73 9.44 11.33
N ALA A 120 -11.75 9.94 12.05
CA ALA A 120 -12.95 10.51 11.45
C ALA A 120 -12.67 11.73 10.56
N ARG A 121 -11.56 12.44 10.82
CA ARG A 121 -11.13 13.63 10.06
C ARG A 121 -10.00 13.34 9.06
N ALA A 122 -9.65 12.08 8.85
CA ALA A 122 -8.55 11.72 7.97
C ALA A 122 -8.90 11.99 6.50
N GLY A 123 -7.88 12.29 5.68
CA GLY A 123 -8.05 12.26 4.24
C GLY A 123 -8.57 10.89 3.77
N GLY A 124 -9.35 10.86 2.69
CA GLY A 124 -9.92 9.63 2.13
C GLY A 124 -11.17 9.10 2.84
N VAL A 125 -11.52 9.63 4.01
CA VAL A 125 -12.79 9.34 4.70
C VAL A 125 -13.93 10.13 4.05
N ILE A 126 -14.93 9.41 3.56
CA ILE A 126 -16.13 9.98 2.91
C ILE A 126 -17.31 10.15 3.87
N GLY A 127 -17.23 9.55 5.06
CA GLY A 127 -18.13 9.82 6.17
C GLY A 127 -17.68 9.12 7.44
N ALA A 128 -18.08 9.62 8.60
CA ALA A 128 -17.82 8.96 9.88
C ALA A 128 -18.98 9.15 10.88
N ASP A 129 -19.28 8.11 11.64
CA ASP A 129 -20.14 8.18 12.83
C ASP A 129 -19.24 8.06 14.06
N CYS A 130 -19.35 8.96 15.01
CA CYS A 130 -18.42 9.07 16.13
C CYS A 130 -19.15 9.26 17.45
N ASP A 131 -18.70 8.55 18.47
CA ASP A 131 -19.14 8.77 19.85
C ASP A 131 -18.39 9.96 20.48
N ASP A 132 -19.00 10.57 21.50
CA ASP A 132 -18.29 11.51 22.38
C ASP A 132 -17.15 10.78 23.13
N SER A 133 -15.91 11.27 23.02
CA SER A 133 -14.71 10.64 23.59
C SER A 133 -14.07 11.41 24.74
N GLY A 134 -13.20 10.74 25.52
CA GLY A 134 -12.41 11.34 26.62
C GLY A 134 -12.83 10.88 28.03
N GLY A 135 -12.03 11.28 29.04
CA GLY A 135 -12.37 11.11 30.45
C GLY A 135 -12.52 9.66 30.95
N GLY A 136 -11.86 8.69 30.32
CA GLY A 136 -11.92 7.26 30.70
C GLY A 136 -13.08 6.47 30.08
N LYS A 137 -13.94 7.12 29.28
CA LYS A 137 -15.07 6.46 28.59
C LYS A 137 -14.59 5.52 27.50
N VAL A 138 -15.43 4.52 27.21
CA VAL A 138 -15.36 3.77 25.94
C VAL A 138 -16.02 4.63 24.87
N ALA A 139 -15.33 4.83 23.75
CA ALA A 139 -15.81 5.58 22.60
C ALA A 139 -15.25 4.95 21.32
N GLY A 140 -16.03 4.99 20.25
CA GLY A 140 -15.65 4.48 18.95
C GLY A 140 -15.99 5.43 17.81
N SER A 141 -15.59 5.02 16.62
CA SER A 141 -16.12 5.56 15.37
C SER A 141 -16.27 4.45 14.34
N THR A 142 -17.20 4.65 13.41
CA THR A 142 -17.21 3.91 12.15
C THR A 142 -16.92 4.89 11.03
N ILE A 143 -15.77 4.73 10.37
CA ILE A 143 -15.41 5.52 9.19
C ILE A 143 -15.83 4.77 7.93
N ARG A 144 -16.14 5.52 6.87
CA ARG A 144 -16.45 5.03 5.53
C ARG A 144 -15.39 5.51 4.55
N LEU A 145 -14.92 4.61 3.71
CA LEU A 145 -13.86 4.81 2.72
C LEU A 145 -14.35 4.32 1.36
N PRO A 146 -13.95 4.93 0.24
CA PRO A 146 -14.22 4.35 -1.07
C PRO A 146 -13.53 2.99 -1.20
N ARG A 147 -14.28 1.99 -1.66
CA ARG A 147 -13.80 0.63 -1.96
C ARG A 147 -12.87 0.69 -3.16
N ARG A 148 -11.59 0.40 -2.93
CA ARG A 148 -10.57 0.35 -3.99
C ARG A 148 -10.09 -1.08 -4.23
N GLU A 149 -9.64 -1.33 -5.45
CA GLU A 149 -8.88 -2.51 -5.81
C GLU A 149 -7.39 -2.22 -5.69
N ARG A 150 -6.62 -3.24 -5.30
CA ARG A 150 -5.16 -3.17 -5.33
C ARG A 150 -4.68 -3.35 -6.77
N VAL A 151 -3.80 -2.46 -7.19
CA VAL A 151 -3.13 -2.48 -8.49
C VAL A 151 -1.63 -2.44 -8.25
N ILE A 152 -0.91 -3.48 -8.66
CA ILE A 152 0.56 -3.52 -8.61
C ILE A 152 1.08 -3.52 -10.04
N ILE A 153 1.88 -2.52 -10.38
CA ILE A 153 2.48 -2.36 -11.71
C ILE A 153 3.97 -2.70 -11.60
N GLY A 154 4.37 -3.77 -12.29
CA GLY A 154 5.76 -4.14 -12.48
C GLY A 154 6.33 -3.51 -13.75
N VAL A 155 7.56 -2.99 -13.67
CA VAL A 155 8.27 -2.35 -14.79
C VAL A 155 9.75 -2.72 -14.76
N ASP A 156 10.33 -2.97 -15.93
CA ASP A 156 11.76 -3.23 -16.09
C ASP A 156 12.25 -2.82 -17.49
N ASP A 157 13.57 -2.72 -17.66
CA ASP A 157 14.28 -2.43 -18.91
C ASP A 157 13.80 -1.13 -19.57
N THR A 158 13.88 0.01 -18.85
CA THR A 158 13.47 1.33 -19.38
C THR A 158 14.64 2.26 -19.72
N ASP A 159 15.83 1.93 -19.23
CA ASP A 159 17.05 2.72 -19.35
C ASP A 159 18.07 2.06 -20.30
N THR A 160 19.06 2.85 -20.70
CA THR A 160 20.16 2.42 -21.57
C THR A 160 21.48 2.48 -20.79
N PRO A 161 22.57 1.87 -21.29
CA PRO A 161 23.88 2.02 -20.65
C PRO A 161 24.35 3.47 -20.50
N GLU A 162 23.89 4.37 -21.37
CA GLU A 162 24.29 5.77 -21.45
C GLU A 162 23.37 6.73 -20.66
N ALA A 163 22.08 6.40 -20.52
CA ALA A 163 21.09 7.31 -19.93
C ALA A 163 19.88 6.60 -19.32
N GLY A 164 19.28 7.27 -18.33
CA GLY A 164 18.06 6.84 -17.65
C GLY A 164 18.30 6.08 -16.35
N ALA A 165 17.22 5.85 -15.61
CA ALA A 165 17.19 4.95 -14.47
C ALA A 165 15.75 4.48 -14.27
N THR A 166 15.53 3.16 -14.35
CA THR A 166 14.17 2.59 -14.28
C THR A 166 13.42 3.01 -13.00
N TRP A 167 14.06 2.99 -11.84
CA TRP A 167 13.41 3.32 -10.58
C TRP A 167 12.96 4.78 -10.46
N THR A 168 13.74 5.74 -10.97
CA THR A 168 13.34 7.16 -10.90
C THR A 168 12.20 7.45 -11.85
N LEU A 169 12.24 6.89 -13.06
CA LEU A 169 11.18 7.03 -14.05
C LEU A 169 9.87 6.47 -13.51
N VAL A 170 9.89 5.23 -13.02
CA VAL A 170 8.72 4.55 -12.45
C VAL A 170 8.14 5.32 -11.26
N HIS A 171 8.98 5.77 -10.34
CA HIS A 171 8.53 6.57 -9.20
C HIS A 171 7.89 7.90 -9.62
N ASN A 172 8.50 8.62 -10.57
CA ASN A 172 7.99 9.91 -11.03
C ASN A 172 6.67 9.77 -11.80
N ILE A 173 6.54 8.73 -12.64
CA ILE A 173 5.26 8.40 -13.30
C ILE A 173 4.21 8.08 -12.24
N ALA A 174 4.55 7.24 -11.26
CA ALA A 174 3.60 6.85 -10.22
C ALA A 174 3.04 8.05 -9.45
N LYS A 175 3.91 9.01 -9.10
CA LYS A 175 3.49 10.27 -8.49
C LYS A 175 2.63 11.13 -9.41
N ALA A 176 2.94 11.17 -10.71
CA ALA A 176 2.23 12.00 -11.68
C ALA A 176 0.83 11.49 -12.01
N VAL A 177 0.59 10.17 -11.93
CA VAL A 177 -0.73 9.57 -12.20
C VAL A 177 -1.61 9.40 -10.96
N ALA A 178 -1.05 9.64 -9.77
CA ALA A 178 -1.78 9.54 -8.52
C ALA A 178 -2.83 10.65 -8.39
N ASP A 179 -4.01 10.26 -7.96
CA ASP A 179 -5.17 11.13 -7.72
C ASP A 179 -6.11 10.50 -6.68
N ASP A 180 -7.25 11.13 -6.41
CA ASP A 180 -8.21 10.65 -5.43
C ASP A 180 -8.78 9.26 -5.77
N ALA A 181 -8.91 8.96 -7.07
CA ALA A 181 -9.37 7.66 -7.54
C ALA A 181 -8.27 6.60 -7.41
N SER A 182 -7.01 6.97 -7.63
CA SER A 182 -5.83 6.10 -7.69
C SER A 182 -4.72 6.57 -6.76
N VAL A 183 -4.76 6.09 -5.52
CA VAL A 183 -3.80 6.47 -4.49
C VAL A 183 -2.52 5.66 -4.62
N TYR A 184 -1.38 6.33 -4.76
CA TYR A 184 -0.05 5.71 -4.76
C TYR A 184 0.37 5.33 -3.34
N LEU A 185 0.69 4.05 -3.11
CA LEU A 185 0.92 3.49 -1.78
C LEU A 185 2.38 3.12 -1.49
N SER A 186 3.06 2.49 -2.45
CA SER A 186 4.44 2.04 -2.24
C SER A 186 5.20 1.87 -3.56
N HIS A 187 6.53 1.89 -3.45
CA HIS A 187 7.47 1.65 -4.53
C HIS A 187 8.60 0.78 -4.04
N THR A 188 8.81 -0.36 -4.71
CA THR A 188 9.83 -1.33 -4.36
C THR A 188 10.76 -1.52 -5.54
N ILE A 189 12.07 -1.38 -5.28
CA ILE A 189 13.14 -1.76 -6.20
C ILE A 189 13.47 -3.22 -5.92
N VAL A 190 13.50 -4.06 -6.95
CA VAL A 190 13.72 -5.50 -6.84
C VAL A 190 15.02 -5.86 -7.55
N GLN A 191 16.00 -6.30 -6.78
CA GLN A 191 17.28 -6.79 -7.28
C GLN A 191 17.08 -8.17 -7.91
N LEU A 192 17.38 -8.32 -9.20
CA LEU A 192 17.27 -9.57 -9.93
C LEU A 192 18.63 -10.27 -10.09
N PHE A 193 18.60 -11.52 -10.56
CA PHE A 193 19.81 -12.27 -10.89
C PHE A 193 20.59 -11.57 -12.01
N PRO A 194 21.91 -11.35 -11.89
CA PRO A 194 22.69 -10.65 -12.92
C PRO A 194 22.79 -11.45 -14.23
N VAL A 195 22.07 -11.02 -15.26
CA VAL A 195 22.09 -11.63 -16.61
C VAL A 195 23.02 -10.87 -17.57
N PRO A 196 23.50 -11.47 -18.68
CA PRO A 196 24.44 -10.81 -19.60
C PRO A 196 23.92 -9.52 -20.25
N PHE A 197 22.61 -9.42 -20.47
CA PHE A 197 21.95 -8.30 -21.16
C PHE A 197 21.41 -7.23 -20.20
N ARG A 198 21.80 -7.27 -18.93
CA ARG A 198 21.38 -6.30 -17.91
C ARG A 198 21.94 -4.89 -18.17
N THR A 199 21.24 -3.87 -17.68
CA THR A 199 21.90 -2.61 -17.28
C THR A 199 22.75 -2.85 -16.03
N LYS A 200 23.58 -1.89 -15.62
CA LYS A 200 24.60 -2.11 -14.57
C LYS A 200 24.10 -2.84 -13.31
N ASN A 201 22.87 -2.55 -12.86
CA ASN A 201 22.36 -3.04 -11.57
C ASN A 201 21.30 -4.15 -11.69
N CYS A 202 20.75 -4.47 -12.87
CA CYS A 202 19.74 -5.53 -13.05
C CYS A 202 18.57 -5.44 -12.05
N VAL A 203 17.88 -4.29 -12.02
CA VAL A 203 16.78 -4.03 -11.09
C VAL A 203 15.48 -3.78 -11.84
N ALA A 204 14.42 -4.46 -11.41
CA ALA A 204 13.04 -4.16 -11.79
C ALA A 204 12.37 -3.35 -10.68
N CYS A 205 11.20 -2.77 -10.96
CA CYS A 205 10.42 -2.00 -9.99
C CYS A 205 8.99 -2.51 -9.91
N ALA A 206 8.41 -2.45 -8.71
CA ALA A 206 6.99 -2.63 -8.48
C ALA A 206 6.42 -1.38 -7.79
N VAL A 207 5.33 -0.83 -8.32
CA VAL A 207 4.57 0.25 -7.67
C VAL A 207 3.17 -0.21 -7.34
N GLU A 208 2.73 0.11 -6.14
CA GLU A 208 1.43 -0.28 -5.61
C GLU A 208 0.48 0.93 -5.55
N PHE A 209 -0.74 0.71 -6.00
CA PHE A 209 -1.85 1.64 -5.89
C PHE A 209 -3.07 0.97 -5.26
N ALA A 210 -3.91 1.79 -4.64
CA ALA A 210 -5.32 1.48 -4.44
C ALA A 210 -6.13 2.33 -5.42
N SER A 211 -6.95 1.71 -6.27
CA SER A 211 -7.69 2.41 -7.31
C SER A 211 -9.18 2.04 -7.36
N THR A 212 -10.05 3.03 -7.56
CA THR A 212 -11.44 2.84 -8.02
C THR A 212 -11.56 2.81 -9.55
N ASP A 213 -10.48 3.13 -10.26
CA ASP A 213 -10.37 3.11 -11.73
C ASP A 213 -9.06 2.42 -12.16
N PRO A 214 -8.92 1.09 -11.97
CA PRO A 214 -7.69 0.38 -12.33
C PRO A 214 -7.31 0.52 -13.80
N ASP A 215 -8.28 0.55 -14.70
CA ASP A 215 -8.04 0.62 -16.14
C ASP A 215 -7.55 2.00 -16.58
N GLY A 216 -8.19 3.08 -16.10
CA GLY A 216 -7.72 4.43 -16.38
C GLY A 216 -6.35 4.70 -15.76
N LEU A 217 -6.10 4.21 -14.54
CA LEU A 217 -4.76 4.26 -13.91
C LEU A 217 -3.69 3.64 -14.82
N VAL A 218 -3.93 2.40 -15.26
CA VAL A 218 -2.97 1.67 -16.10
C VAL A 218 -2.78 2.34 -17.45
N GLY A 219 -3.85 2.88 -18.05
CA GLY A 219 -3.78 3.66 -19.29
C GLY A 219 -2.89 4.90 -19.14
N ARG A 220 -3.10 5.70 -18.08
CA ARG A 220 -2.28 6.89 -17.80
C ARG A 220 -0.82 6.54 -17.53
N PHE A 221 -0.58 5.51 -16.72
CA PHE A 221 0.77 5.04 -16.39
C PHE A 221 1.51 4.56 -17.64
N ALA A 222 0.91 3.66 -18.42
CA ALA A 222 1.50 3.13 -19.65
C ALA A 222 1.74 4.24 -20.69
N GLY A 223 0.84 5.22 -20.78
CA GLY A 223 0.99 6.37 -21.66
C GLY A 223 2.23 7.22 -21.33
N LEU A 224 2.50 7.47 -20.05
CA LEU A 224 3.72 8.16 -19.63
C LEU A 224 4.96 7.28 -19.82
N LEU A 225 4.88 5.99 -19.49
CA LEU A 225 6.00 5.07 -19.63
C LEU A 225 6.48 4.97 -21.08
N ARG A 226 5.56 4.78 -22.04
CA ARG A 226 5.88 4.75 -23.47
C ARG A 226 6.52 6.03 -23.99
N ARG A 227 6.16 7.19 -23.43
CA ARG A 227 6.72 8.50 -23.83
C ARG A 227 8.13 8.73 -23.32
N HIS A 228 8.50 8.10 -22.22
CA HIS A 228 9.72 8.44 -21.47
C HIS A 228 10.71 7.30 -21.33
N THR A 229 10.32 6.06 -21.64
CA THR A 229 11.28 4.96 -21.74
C THR A 229 12.30 5.22 -22.85
N LEU A 230 13.54 4.80 -22.61
CA LEU A 230 14.66 4.89 -23.55
C LEU A 230 14.98 3.53 -24.19
N SER A 231 14.22 2.48 -23.86
CA SER A 231 14.44 1.11 -24.29
C SER A 231 13.22 0.57 -25.04
N GLU A 232 13.45 -0.05 -26.19
CA GLU A 232 12.43 -0.81 -26.94
C GLU A 232 12.09 -2.15 -26.25
N GLU A 233 12.90 -2.54 -25.26
CA GLU A 233 12.79 -3.81 -24.55
C GLU A 233 12.01 -3.67 -23.23
N THR A 234 11.39 -2.51 -22.99
CA THR A 234 10.61 -2.23 -21.79
C THR A 234 9.49 -3.25 -21.57
N GLY A 235 9.50 -3.80 -20.37
CA GLY A 235 8.42 -4.63 -19.86
C GLY A 235 7.50 -3.86 -18.94
N MET A 236 6.20 -4.08 -19.09
CA MET A 236 5.21 -3.62 -18.13
C MET A 236 4.13 -4.69 -17.95
N ALA A 237 3.93 -5.11 -16.71
CA ALA A 237 2.89 -6.04 -16.30
C ALA A 237 2.10 -5.47 -15.12
N VAL A 238 0.82 -5.83 -15.04
CA VAL A 238 -0.06 -5.35 -13.97
C VAL A 238 -0.76 -6.52 -13.30
N HIS A 239 -0.69 -6.59 -11.99
CA HIS A 239 -1.57 -7.41 -11.18
C HIS A 239 -2.68 -6.55 -10.60
N ILE A 240 -3.94 -6.91 -10.86
CA ILE A 240 -5.12 -6.31 -10.23
C ILE A 240 -5.73 -7.40 -9.35
N GLY A 241 -5.75 -7.16 -8.04
CA GLY A 241 -6.15 -8.16 -7.08
C GLY A 241 -5.53 -7.97 -5.71
N PHE A 242 -6.08 -8.65 -4.72
CA PHE A 242 -5.70 -8.46 -3.32
C PHE A 242 -4.35 -9.09 -2.97
N ASP A 243 -4.02 -10.23 -3.58
CA ASP A 243 -2.85 -11.04 -3.24
C ASP A 243 -2.12 -11.54 -4.51
N PRO A 244 -0.88 -11.07 -4.77
CA PRO A 244 -0.07 -11.53 -5.89
C PRO A 244 0.71 -12.82 -5.60
N SER A 245 0.43 -13.54 -4.51
CA SER A 245 1.14 -14.78 -4.13
C SER A 245 1.28 -15.84 -5.23
N PRO A 246 0.38 -16.00 -6.22
CA PRO A 246 0.61 -16.92 -7.34
C PRO A 246 1.87 -16.61 -8.17
N LEU A 247 2.37 -15.37 -8.13
CA LEU A 247 3.59 -14.94 -8.83
C LEU A 247 4.87 -15.21 -8.03
N ARG A 248 4.76 -15.59 -6.74
CA ARG A 248 5.90 -15.69 -5.83
C ARG A 248 6.98 -16.63 -6.33
N ALA A 249 6.61 -17.86 -6.68
CA ALA A 249 7.57 -18.87 -7.13
C ALA A 249 8.33 -18.42 -8.39
N TYR A 250 7.64 -17.74 -9.31
CA TYR A 250 8.26 -17.18 -10.51
C TYR A 250 9.25 -16.05 -10.16
N GLY A 251 8.84 -15.07 -9.34
CA GLY A 251 9.72 -13.99 -8.91
C GLY A 251 10.98 -14.50 -8.20
N GLU A 252 10.83 -15.52 -7.35
CA GLU A 252 11.97 -16.19 -6.72
C GLU A 252 12.90 -16.87 -7.72
N ALA A 253 12.36 -17.56 -8.73
CA ALA A 253 13.17 -18.19 -9.77
C ALA A 253 14.02 -17.15 -10.53
N VAL A 254 13.42 -16.01 -10.90
CA VAL A 254 14.14 -14.89 -11.57
C VAL A 254 15.21 -14.27 -10.68
N LYS A 255 14.97 -14.19 -9.35
CA LYS A 255 16.00 -13.74 -8.41
C LYS A 255 17.16 -14.72 -8.27
N ARG A 256 16.93 -16.04 -8.40
CA ARG A 256 17.96 -17.09 -8.27
C ARG A 256 18.73 -17.38 -9.56
N GLY A 257 18.17 -17.07 -10.73
CA GLY A 257 18.78 -17.46 -11.99
C GLY A 257 18.04 -16.97 -13.23
N GLN A 258 18.55 -17.37 -14.39
CA GLN A 258 17.89 -17.14 -15.68
C GLN A 258 16.67 -18.05 -15.82
N VAL A 259 15.56 -17.47 -16.27
CA VAL A 259 14.33 -18.20 -16.60
C VAL A 259 14.06 -18.14 -18.10
N SER A 260 13.25 -19.08 -18.58
CA SER A 260 12.80 -19.14 -19.97
C SER A 260 11.50 -18.37 -20.18
N ARG A 261 11.14 -18.10 -21.44
CA ARG A 261 9.83 -17.55 -21.80
C ARG A 261 8.68 -18.49 -21.38
N ALA A 262 8.89 -19.81 -21.42
CA ALA A 262 7.88 -20.78 -21.00
C ALA A 262 7.54 -20.65 -19.50
N ASP A 263 8.52 -20.30 -18.67
CA ASP A 263 8.29 -20.05 -17.24
C ASP A 263 7.40 -18.82 -17.02
N LEU A 264 7.57 -17.78 -17.84
CA LEU A 264 6.73 -16.59 -17.84
C LEU A 264 5.31 -16.90 -18.33
N ASP A 265 5.18 -17.66 -19.41
CA ASP A 265 3.88 -18.04 -19.98
C ASP A 265 3.03 -18.80 -18.96
N ALA A 266 3.66 -19.63 -18.12
CA ALA A 266 3.00 -20.39 -17.05
C ALA A 266 2.33 -19.51 -15.98
N VAL A 267 2.78 -18.26 -15.79
CA VAL A 267 2.22 -17.32 -14.81
C VAL A 267 1.46 -16.15 -15.44
N SER A 268 1.43 -16.07 -16.77
CA SER A 268 0.82 -14.97 -17.53
C SER A 268 -0.66 -14.74 -17.20
N GLY A 269 -1.41 -15.78 -16.81
CA GLY A 269 -2.82 -15.66 -16.40
C GLY A 269 -3.06 -14.87 -15.11
N HIS A 270 -2.01 -14.55 -14.35
CA HIS A 270 -2.08 -13.77 -13.11
C HIS A 270 -1.77 -12.28 -13.28
N VAL A 271 -1.43 -11.86 -14.50
CA VAL A 271 -1.06 -10.48 -14.83
C VAL A 271 -1.69 -10.04 -16.16
N ARG A 272 -1.97 -8.75 -16.28
CA ARG A 272 -2.19 -8.10 -17.57
C ARG A 272 -0.85 -7.63 -18.12
N VAL A 273 -0.45 -8.17 -19.28
CA VAL A 273 0.71 -7.70 -20.03
C VAL A 273 0.34 -6.43 -20.80
N VAL A 274 1.12 -5.35 -20.61
CA VAL A 274 0.89 -4.03 -21.24
C VAL A 274 2.00 -3.65 -22.22
N MET A 275 3.23 -4.07 -21.93
CA MET A 275 4.40 -3.96 -22.82
C MET A 275 5.20 -5.28 -22.72
N ASP A 276 5.41 -5.95 -23.86
CA ASP A 276 5.98 -7.31 -23.97
C ASP A 276 7.43 -7.32 -24.50
N GLY A 277 8.23 -6.32 -24.10
CA GLY A 277 9.68 -6.35 -24.31
C GLY A 277 10.37 -7.35 -23.38
N ARG A 278 11.68 -7.61 -23.55
CA ARG A 278 12.43 -8.53 -22.66
C ARG A 278 12.30 -8.20 -21.17
N GLY A 279 12.14 -6.93 -20.81
CA GLY A 279 11.90 -6.49 -19.44
C GLY A 279 10.64 -7.11 -18.81
N LEU A 280 9.75 -7.74 -19.59
CA LEU A 280 8.54 -8.36 -19.04
C LEU A 280 8.88 -9.43 -17.97
N ILE A 281 10.01 -10.14 -18.13
CA ILE A 281 10.48 -11.11 -17.15
C ILE A 281 10.67 -10.46 -15.78
N GLY A 282 11.42 -9.36 -15.72
CA GLY A 282 11.68 -8.64 -14.48
C GLY A 282 10.47 -7.89 -13.96
N ALA A 283 9.66 -7.31 -14.86
CA ALA A 283 8.41 -6.65 -14.51
C ALA A 283 7.46 -7.59 -13.75
N VAL A 284 7.21 -8.80 -14.28
CA VAL A 284 6.36 -9.79 -13.59
C VAL A 284 7.01 -10.31 -12.31
N ALA A 285 8.33 -10.53 -12.33
CA ALA A 285 9.07 -10.99 -11.16
C ALA A 285 9.05 -10.02 -9.98
N ALA A 286 8.95 -8.71 -10.24
CA ALA A 286 8.96 -7.68 -9.21
C ALA A 286 7.66 -7.59 -8.41
N ILE A 287 6.50 -7.87 -9.05
CA ILE A 287 5.17 -7.73 -8.46
C ILE A 287 5.00 -8.42 -7.09
N PRO A 288 5.36 -9.71 -6.90
CA PRO A 288 5.14 -10.40 -5.62
C PRO A 288 6.01 -9.86 -4.47
N PHE A 289 7.03 -9.05 -4.74
CA PHE A 289 7.90 -8.47 -3.72
C PHE A 289 7.48 -7.05 -3.28
N TYR A 290 6.31 -6.56 -3.72
CA TYR A 290 5.80 -5.26 -3.28
C TYR A 290 5.80 -5.17 -1.74
N THR A 291 6.38 -4.10 -1.20
CA THR A 291 6.54 -3.86 0.25
C THR A 291 7.45 -4.84 1.03
N GLU A 292 8.01 -5.88 0.42
CA GLU A 292 9.02 -6.78 1.01
C GLU A 292 10.43 -6.22 0.75
N PHE A 293 10.76 -5.06 1.33
CA PHE A 293 11.95 -4.30 0.94
C PHE A 293 13.27 -5.06 1.15
N GLU A 294 13.40 -5.81 2.24
CA GLU A 294 14.63 -6.56 2.54
C GLU A 294 14.83 -7.70 1.52
N GLU A 295 13.79 -8.51 1.30
CA GLU A 295 13.81 -9.60 0.33
C GLU A 295 13.97 -9.08 -1.11
N ALA A 296 13.30 -7.98 -1.45
CA ALA A 296 13.37 -7.34 -2.75
C ALA A 296 14.79 -6.88 -3.08
N LEU A 297 15.47 -6.21 -2.13
CA LEU A 297 16.82 -5.67 -2.31
C LEU A 297 17.93 -6.73 -2.20
N ALA A 298 17.66 -7.85 -1.54
CA ALA A 298 18.62 -8.94 -1.40
C ALA A 298 19.00 -9.55 -2.76
N LEU A 299 20.30 -9.71 -2.99
CA LEU A 299 20.85 -10.42 -4.15
C LEU A 299 20.98 -11.91 -3.83
N TRP A 300 20.40 -12.79 -4.67
CA TRP A 300 20.34 -14.23 -4.42
C TRP A 300 21.30 -14.98 -5.35
N THR A 301 22.60 -14.93 -5.06
CA THR A 301 23.66 -15.48 -5.93
C THR A 301 24.34 -16.75 -5.39
N GLY A 302 23.72 -17.47 -4.45
CA GLY A 302 24.26 -18.68 -3.83
C GLY A 302 24.15 -18.63 -2.32
#